data_AF-A0ABD1US73-F1
#
_entry.id   AF-A0ABD1US73-F1
#
_cell.length_a   1.000
_cell.length_b   1.000
_cell.length_c   1.000
_cell.angle_alpha   90.00
_cell.angle_beta   90.00
_cell.angle_gamma   90.00
#
_symmetry.space_group_name_H-M   'P 1'
#
loop_
_entity.id
_entity.type
_entity.pdbx_description
1 polymer ?
#
loop_
_entity_poly.entity_id
_entity_poly.type
_entity_poly.pdbx_seq_one_letter_code
_entity_poly.pdbx_strand_id
1 'polypeptide(L)'
;MEADLKESDSNLLNMTKQLDNANAAQRVAAEALEAINNEKRRLLEEAEARNKEISGLRKELADAEHGKKEAEDGKKEVEARLATVEADFVANFHNTEAYTNFADYFARVGQQEVLTALRNDHPEFDVKNLELRFPPPDAEGEDDS
;
A
#
# COMPACT_ATOMS: atom_id res chain seq x y z
N MET A 1 98.15 8.09 -17.55
CA MET A 1 97.45 8.00 -18.85
C MET A 1 96.69 6.69 -19.01
N GLU A 2 97.31 5.51 -19.08
CA GLU A 2 96.53 4.24 -19.24
C GLU A 2 95.66 3.87 -18.04
N ALA A 3 96.14 4.10 -16.81
CA ALA A 3 95.35 3.84 -15.60
C ALA A 3 94.12 4.78 -15.50
N ASP A 4 94.31 6.06 -15.81
CA ASP A 4 93.24 7.08 -15.78
C ASP A 4 92.16 6.82 -16.84
N LEU A 5 92.56 6.35 -18.03
CA LEU A 5 91.64 5.92 -19.10
C LEU A 5 90.79 4.73 -18.66
N LYS A 6 91.42 3.73 -18.02
CA LYS A 6 90.73 2.52 -17.56
C LYS A 6 89.73 2.80 -16.43
N GLU A 7 90.07 3.74 -15.55
CA GLU A 7 89.17 4.21 -14.48
C GLU A 7 88.00 5.03 -15.05
N SER A 8 88.27 5.91 -16.01
CA SER A 8 87.25 6.65 -16.74
C SER A 8 86.26 5.71 -17.45
N ASP A 9 86.75 4.69 -18.14
CA ASP A 9 85.91 3.70 -18.83
C ASP A 9 85.07 2.87 -17.84
N SER A 10 85.64 2.49 -16.70
CA SER A 10 84.90 1.79 -15.64
C SER A 10 83.79 2.67 -15.05
N ASN A 11 84.04 3.97 -14.87
CA ASN A 11 83.05 4.92 -14.38
C ASN A 11 81.94 5.15 -15.40
N LEU A 12 82.27 5.31 -16.69
CA LEU A 12 81.29 5.42 -17.76
C LEU A 12 80.37 4.19 -17.83
N LEU A 13 80.94 2.99 -17.75
CA LEU A 13 80.15 1.75 -17.77
C LEU A 13 79.19 1.66 -16.58
N ASN A 14 79.64 2.05 -15.38
CA ASN A 14 78.78 2.08 -14.20
C ASN A 14 77.66 3.13 -14.31
N MET A 15 77.97 4.32 -14.84
CA MET A 15 76.97 5.36 -15.09
C MET A 15 75.92 4.91 -16.11
N THR A 16 76.33 4.26 -17.20
CA THR A 16 75.39 3.69 -18.19
C THR A 16 74.45 2.67 -17.55
N LYS A 17 74.98 1.73 -16.75
CA LYS A 17 74.13 0.76 -16.05
C LYS A 17 73.14 1.41 -15.07
N GLN A 18 73.58 2.46 -14.37
CA GLN A 18 72.69 3.22 -13.49
C GLN A 18 71.60 3.94 -14.27
N LEU A 19 71.93 4.51 -15.42
CA LEU A 19 70.98 5.19 -16.30
C LEU A 19 69.95 4.20 -16.86
N ASP A 20 70.39 3.02 -17.33
CA ASP A 20 69.51 1.97 -17.84
C ASP A 20 68.54 1.47 -16.76
N ASN A 21 69.04 1.27 -15.53
CA ASN A 21 68.21 0.89 -14.39
C ASN A 21 67.20 1.99 -14.02
N ALA A 22 67.62 3.25 -14.03
CA ALA A 22 66.72 4.38 -13.76
C ALA A 22 65.63 4.51 -14.84
N ASN A 23 65.99 4.33 -16.11
CA ASN A 23 65.04 4.34 -17.23
C ASN A 23 64.02 3.20 -17.13
N ALA A 24 64.48 1.99 -16.79
CA ALA A 24 63.60 0.84 -16.57
C ALA A 24 62.63 1.09 -15.40
N ALA A 25 63.13 1.64 -14.28
CA ALA A 25 62.29 1.98 -13.14
C ALA A 25 61.25 3.07 -13.47
N GLN A 26 61.64 4.11 -14.21
CA GLN A 26 60.72 5.16 -14.67
C GLN A 26 59.62 4.61 -15.56
N ARG A 27 59.95 3.69 -16.46
CA ARG A 27 58.96 3.06 -17.34
C ARG A 27 57.93 2.25 -16.53
N VAL A 28 58.37 1.43 -15.59
CA VAL A 28 57.47 0.66 -14.71
C VAL A 28 56.57 1.59 -13.89
N ALA A 29 57.13 2.70 -13.36
CA ALA A 29 56.36 3.69 -12.62
C ALA A 29 55.30 4.38 -13.51
N ALA A 30 55.63 4.70 -14.76
CA ALA A 30 54.69 5.28 -15.71
C ALA A 30 53.53 4.33 -16.05
N GLU A 31 53.84 3.06 -16.33
CA GLU A 31 52.84 2.01 -16.61
C GLU A 31 51.90 1.80 -15.40
N ALA A 32 52.45 1.79 -14.18
CA ALA A 32 51.65 1.67 -12.95
C ALA A 32 50.73 2.89 -12.73
N LEU A 33 51.21 4.11 -12.97
CA LEU A 33 50.40 5.32 -12.87
C LEU A 33 49.27 5.35 -13.90
N GLU A 34 49.53 4.89 -15.13
CA GLU A 34 48.50 4.80 -16.16
C GLU A 34 47.40 3.79 -15.76
N ALA A 35 47.78 2.62 -15.26
CA ALA A 35 46.84 1.61 -14.77
C ALA A 35 45.97 2.16 -13.62
N ILE A 36 46.58 2.85 -12.65
CA ILE A 36 45.87 3.49 -11.53
C ILE A 36 44.90 4.56 -12.03
N ASN A 37 45.33 5.40 -12.98
CA ASN A 37 44.48 6.45 -13.53
C ASN A 37 43.28 5.89 -14.31
N ASN A 38 43.48 4.80 -15.04
CA ASN A 38 42.40 4.11 -15.76
C ASN A 38 41.41 3.47 -14.78
N GLU A 39 41.88 2.79 -13.74
CA GLU A 39 40.99 2.21 -12.73
C GLU A 39 40.22 3.29 -11.95
N LYS A 40 40.88 4.39 -11.60
CA LYS A 40 40.22 5.54 -10.97
C LYS A 40 39.08 6.09 -11.85
N ARG A 41 39.30 6.20 -13.16
CA ARG A 41 38.27 6.66 -14.10
C ARG A 41 37.09 5.69 -14.15
N ARG A 42 37.36 4.39 -14.25
CA ARG A 42 36.33 3.33 -14.22
C ARG A 42 35.48 3.40 -12.96
N LEU A 43 36.11 3.56 -11.79
CA LEU A 43 35.43 3.67 -10.51
C LEU A 43 34.56 4.94 -10.41
N LEU A 44 35.01 6.06 -10.98
CA LEU A 44 34.22 7.29 -11.03
C LEU A 44 32.98 7.13 -11.91
N GLU A 45 33.12 6.53 -13.09
CA GLU A 45 31.99 6.25 -13.98
C GLU A 45 30.97 5.30 -13.32
N GLU A 46 31.46 4.26 -12.63
CA GLU A 46 30.61 3.33 -11.89
C GLU A 46 29.89 4.01 -10.72
N ALA A 47 30.58 4.89 -9.99
CA ALA A 47 29.99 5.66 -8.91
C ALA A 47 28.91 6.64 -9.42
N GLU A 48 29.14 7.31 -10.54
CA GLU A 48 28.16 8.19 -11.17
C GLU A 48 26.93 7.42 -11.66
N ALA A 49 27.13 6.25 -12.28
CA ALA A 49 26.03 5.39 -12.71
C ALA A 49 25.17 4.93 -11.52
N ARG A 50 25.81 4.43 -10.45
CA ARG A 50 25.11 4.04 -9.21
C ARG A 50 24.38 5.21 -8.56
N ASN A 51 24.97 6.41 -8.58
CA ASN A 51 24.33 7.59 -8.01
C ASN A 51 23.06 8.00 -8.79
N LYS A 52 23.08 7.87 -10.12
CA LYS A 52 21.88 8.06 -10.95
C LYS A 52 20.79 7.04 -10.63
N GLU A 53 21.16 5.78 -10.48
CA GLU A 53 20.23 4.71 -10.09
C GLU A 53 19.60 4.99 -8.71
N ILE A 54 20.41 5.33 -7.70
CA ILE A 54 19.93 5.70 -6.36
C ILE A 54 18.98 6.89 -6.42
N SER A 55 19.28 7.90 -7.24
CA SER A 55 18.40 9.05 -7.43
C SER A 55 17.05 8.65 -8.03
N GLY A 56 17.04 7.75 -9.02
CA GLY A 56 15.83 7.19 -9.60
C GLY A 56 14.98 6.44 -8.57
N LEU A 57 15.59 5.53 -7.82
CA LEU A 57 14.91 4.75 -6.77
C LEU A 57 14.31 5.65 -5.68
N ARG A 58 15.00 6.74 -5.30
CA ARG A 58 14.47 7.71 -4.33
C ARG A 58 13.22 8.42 -4.84
N LYS A 59 13.16 8.71 -6.13
CA LYS A 59 11.97 9.32 -6.75
C LYS A 59 10.81 8.33 -6.75
N GLU A 60 11.04 7.09 -7.18
CA GLU A 60 10.02 6.04 -7.17
C GLU A 60 9.47 5.78 -5.75
N LEU A 61 10.35 5.80 -4.74
CA LEU A 61 9.94 5.67 -3.34
C LEU A 61 9.03 6.84 -2.91
N ALA A 62 9.39 8.08 -3.25
CA ALA A 62 8.57 9.25 -2.92
C ALA A 62 7.19 9.21 -3.60
N ASP A 63 7.13 8.78 -4.86
CA ASP A 63 5.88 8.61 -5.60
C ASP A 63 4.99 7.53 -4.95
N ALA A 64 5.60 6.41 -4.53
CA ALA A 64 4.89 5.34 -3.82
C ALA A 64 4.38 5.77 -2.43
N GLU A 65 5.17 6.53 -1.68
CA GLU A 65 4.76 7.11 -0.40
C GLU A 65 3.60 8.09 -0.55
N HIS A 66 3.62 8.91 -1.60
CA HIS A 66 2.52 9.80 -1.94
C HIS A 66 1.25 9.02 -2.25
N GLY A 67 1.32 8.02 -3.15
CA GLY A 67 0.17 7.18 -3.50
C GLY A 67 -0.40 6.43 -2.30
N LYS A 68 0.45 5.96 -1.38
CA LYS A 68 0.00 5.34 -0.12
C LYS A 68 -0.79 6.33 0.74
N LYS A 69 -0.31 7.56 0.88
CA LYS A 69 -1.00 8.60 1.65
C LYS A 69 -2.36 8.95 1.06
N GLU A 70 -2.44 9.12 -0.26
CA GLU A 70 -3.72 9.37 -0.94
C GLU A 70 -4.72 8.22 -0.71
N ALA A 71 -4.25 6.97 -0.75
CA ALA A 71 -5.10 5.81 -0.46
C ALA A 71 -5.59 5.78 1.00
N GLU A 72 -4.73 6.13 1.96
CA GLU A 72 -5.12 6.24 3.38
C GLU A 72 -6.13 7.36 3.62
N ASP A 73 -5.97 8.51 2.97
CA ASP A 73 -6.91 9.63 3.09
C ASP A 73 -8.26 9.30 2.43
N GLY A 74 -8.25 8.65 1.26
CA GLY A 74 -9.48 8.16 0.61
C GLY A 74 -10.21 7.12 1.47
N LYS A 75 -9.48 6.22 2.14
CA LYS A 75 -10.07 5.26 3.09
C LYS A 75 -10.80 5.98 4.24
N LYS A 76 -10.17 7.00 4.85
CA LYS A 76 -10.80 7.77 5.92
C LYS A 76 -12.06 8.50 5.46
N GLU A 77 -12.07 9.03 4.24
CA GLU A 77 -13.25 9.67 3.67
C GLU A 77 -14.41 8.67 3.54
N VAL A 78 -14.14 7.47 3.01
CA VAL A 78 -15.15 6.41 2.88
C VAL A 78 -15.68 5.99 4.25
N GLU A 79 -14.81 5.79 5.24
CA GLU A 79 -15.20 5.46 6.60
C GLU A 79 -16.08 6.55 7.24
N ALA A 80 -15.72 7.83 7.06
CA ALA A 80 -16.52 8.95 7.57
C ALA A 80 -17.89 9.05 6.89
N ARG A 81 -17.95 8.79 5.58
CA ARG A 81 -19.22 8.75 4.83
C ARG A 81 -20.09 7.57 5.27
N LEU A 82 -19.49 6.40 5.46
CA LEU A 82 -20.20 5.22 5.94
C LEU A 82 -20.79 5.46 7.34
N ALA A 83 -20.00 6.01 8.26
CA ALA A 83 -20.49 6.35 9.61
C ALA A 83 -21.67 7.33 9.57
N THR A 84 -21.65 8.31 8.67
CA THR A 84 -22.78 9.23 8.45
C THR A 84 -24.00 8.48 7.92
N VAL A 85 -23.85 7.65 6.90
CA VAL A 85 -24.96 6.87 6.32
C VAL A 85 -25.57 5.91 7.34
N GLU A 86 -24.74 5.24 8.14
CA GLU A 86 -25.20 4.36 9.22
C GLU A 86 -25.96 5.13 10.30
N ALA A 87 -25.43 6.27 10.73
CA ALA A 87 -26.09 7.13 11.71
C ALA A 87 -27.45 7.64 11.18
N ASP A 88 -27.50 8.09 9.93
CA ASP A 88 -28.72 8.56 9.28
C ASP A 88 -29.74 7.43 9.12
N PHE A 89 -29.30 6.24 8.74
CA PHE A 89 -30.17 5.07 8.65
C PHE A 89 -30.76 4.70 10.01
N VAL A 90 -29.94 4.61 11.06
CA VAL A 90 -30.43 4.28 12.41
C VAL A 90 -31.39 5.34 12.93
N ALA A 91 -31.05 6.62 12.75
CA ALA A 91 -31.90 7.72 13.19
C ALA A 91 -33.26 7.71 12.49
N ASN A 92 -33.31 7.33 11.20
CA ASN A 92 -34.51 7.40 10.38
C ASN A 92 -35.13 6.04 10.06
N PHE A 93 -34.67 4.94 10.69
CA PHE A 93 -35.16 3.60 10.39
C PHE A 93 -36.67 3.50 10.55
N HIS A 94 -37.22 4.15 11.58
CA HIS A 94 -38.65 4.20 11.85
C HIS A 94 -39.50 4.88 10.76
N ASN A 95 -38.87 5.64 9.86
CA ASN A 95 -39.52 6.29 8.72
C ASN A 95 -39.41 5.46 7.43
N THR A 96 -38.85 4.25 7.49
CA THR A 96 -38.69 3.38 6.32
C THR A 96 -39.90 2.46 6.16
N GLU A 97 -40.22 2.11 4.91
CA GLU A 97 -41.22 1.08 4.61
C GLU A 97 -40.89 -0.26 5.29
N ALA A 98 -39.60 -0.59 5.43
CA ALA A 98 -39.15 -1.78 6.13
C ALA A 98 -39.60 -1.78 7.61
N TYR A 99 -39.49 -0.64 8.30
CA TYR A 99 -40.00 -0.52 9.66
C TYR A 99 -41.52 -0.57 9.72
N THR A 100 -42.22 0.10 8.80
CA THR A 100 -43.69 0.04 8.73
C THR A 100 -44.18 -1.39 8.54
N ASN A 101 -43.62 -2.11 7.57
CA ASN A 101 -43.97 -3.52 7.32
C ASN A 101 -43.65 -4.41 8.53
N PHE A 102 -42.51 -4.19 9.18
CA PHE A 102 -42.15 -4.88 10.42
C PHE A 102 -43.15 -4.59 11.55
N ALA A 103 -43.49 -3.32 11.78
CA ALA A 103 -44.41 -2.90 12.83
C ALA A 103 -45.82 -3.47 12.59
N ASP A 104 -46.31 -3.42 11.35
CA ASP A 104 -47.62 -3.95 10.96
C ASP A 104 -47.69 -5.47 11.13
N TYR A 105 -46.64 -6.20 10.74
CA TYR A 105 -46.55 -7.65 10.95
C TYR A 105 -46.69 -8.00 12.44
N PHE A 106 -45.89 -7.37 13.30
CA PHE A 106 -45.93 -7.66 14.74
C PHE A 106 -47.22 -7.18 15.41
N ALA A 107 -47.82 -6.09 14.93
CA ALA A 107 -49.14 -5.66 15.38
C ALA A 107 -50.20 -6.74 15.09
N ARG A 108 -50.18 -7.35 13.89
CA ARG A 108 -51.08 -8.47 13.54
C ARG A 108 -50.82 -9.71 14.39
N VAL A 109 -49.56 -10.05 14.66
CA VAL A 109 -49.21 -11.15 15.58
C VAL A 109 -49.82 -10.91 16.96
N GLY A 110 -49.61 -9.72 17.54
CA GLY A 110 -50.16 -9.39 18.85
C GLY A 110 -51.70 -9.39 18.88
N GLN A 111 -52.35 -8.93 17.81
CA GLN A 111 -53.81 -9.03 17.67
C GLN A 111 -54.29 -10.48 17.69
N GLN A 112 -53.58 -11.40 17.01
CA GLN A 112 -53.92 -12.83 17.02
C GLN A 112 -53.75 -13.48 18.39
N GLU A 113 -52.72 -13.10 19.13
CA GLU A 113 -52.52 -13.58 20.51
C GLU A 113 -53.68 -13.15 21.41
N VAL A 114 -54.11 -11.89 21.31
CA VAL A 114 -55.25 -11.37 22.09
C VAL A 114 -56.55 -12.08 21.72
N LEU A 115 -56.82 -12.30 20.43
CA LEU A 115 -58.01 -13.03 19.98
C LEU A 115 -58.00 -14.49 20.46
N THR A 116 -56.83 -15.13 20.43
CA THR A 116 -56.65 -16.48 20.95
C THR A 116 -56.92 -16.55 22.45
N ALA A 117 -56.42 -15.58 23.23
CA ALA A 117 -56.67 -15.49 24.66
C ALA A 117 -58.16 -15.27 24.96
N LEU A 118 -58.81 -14.31 24.29
CA LEU A 118 -60.25 -14.05 24.42
C LEU A 118 -61.09 -15.31 24.15
N ARG A 119 -60.79 -16.04 23.09
CA ARG A 119 -61.50 -17.29 22.75
C ARG A 119 -61.35 -18.36 23.83
N ASN A 120 -60.17 -18.44 24.44
CA ASN A 120 -59.86 -19.48 25.43
C ASN A 120 -60.41 -19.14 26.81
N ASP A 121 -60.28 -17.89 27.24
CA ASP A 121 -60.62 -17.45 28.61
C ASP A 121 -62.06 -16.95 28.74
N HIS A 122 -62.64 -16.48 27.62
CA HIS A 122 -63.98 -15.90 27.55
C HIS A 122 -64.79 -16.46 26.36
N PRO A 123 -65.09 -17.78 26.35
CA PRO A 123 -65.77 -18.43 25.23
C PRO A 123 -67.20 -17.91 24.99
N GLU A 124 -67.78 -17.20 25.96
CA GLU A 124 -69.07 -16.52 25.83
C GLU A 124 -69.06 -15.32 24.86
N PHE A 125 -67.88 -14.79 24.52
CA PHE A 125 -67.74 -13.72 23.54
C PHE A 125 -67.53 -14.28 22.13
N ASP A 126 -68.41 -13.92 21.20
CA ASP A 126 -68.22 -14.24 19.78
C ASP A 126 -67.13 -13.34 19.17
N VAL A 127 -65.95 -13.92 18.97
CA VAL A 127 -64.79 -13.21 18.41
C VAL A 127 -64.71 -13.27 16.87
N LYS A 128 -65.63 -13.96 16.17
CA LYS A 128 -65.55 -14.13 14.71
C LYS A 128 -65.50 -12.80 13.95
N ASN A 129 -66.27 -11.81 14.39
CA ASN A 129 -66.26 -10.48 13.79
C ASN A 129 -64.93 -9.74 14.02
N LEU A 130 -64.22 -10.06 15.10
CA LEU A 130 -62.90 -9.50 15.37
C LEU A 130 -61.82 -10.24 14.58
N GLU A 131 -61.91 -11.56 14.41
CA GLU A 131 -61.02 -12.36 13.56
C GLU A 131 -61.08 -11.93 12.08
N LEU A 132 -62.28 -11.60 11.57
CA LEU A 132 -62.46 -11.03 10.23
C LEU A 132 -61.81 -9.65 10.07
N ARG A 133 -61.80 -8.86 11.14
CA ARG A 133 -61.29 -7.48 11.14
C ARG A 133 -59.78 -7.40 11.39
N PHE A 134 -59.24 -8.41 12.05
CA PHE A 134 -57.82 -8.55 12.35
C PHE A 134 -57.34 -9.91 11.85
N PRO A 135 -57.07 -10.05 10.54
CA PRO A 135 -56.62 -11.31 9.96
C PRO A 135 -55.19 -11.67 10.43
N PRO A 136 -54.80 -12.95 10.34
CA PRO A 136 -53.46 -13.36 10.70
C PRO A 136 -52.39 -12.75 9.78
N PRO A 137 -51.15 -12.60 10.26
CA PRO A 137 -50.09 -11.87 9.57
C PRO A 137 -49.78 -12.38 8.15
N ASP A 138 -49.95 -13.68 7.91
CA ASP A 138 -49.67 -14.32 6.60
C ASP A 138 -50.88 -14.36 5.65
N ALA A 139 -51.97 -13.68 5.98
CA ALA A 139 -53.20 -13.69 5.18
C ALA A 139 -53.14 -12.78 3.93
N GLU A 140 -51.96 -12.41 3.42
CA GLU A 140 -51.84 -11.47 2.30
C GLU A 140 -52.62 -11.94 1.06
N GLY A 141 -53.64 -11.15 0.69
CA GLY A 141 -54.11 -10.89 -0.67
C GLY A 141 -54.29 -12.07 -1.62
N GLU A 142 -55.47 -12.69 -1.59
CA GLU A 142 -56.17 -12.93 -2.85
C GLU A 142 -56.50 -11.53 -3.43
N ASP A 143 -55.56 -10.98 -4.21
CA ASP A 143 -55.84 -9.80 -5.03
C ASP A 143 -56.84 -10.23 -6.10
N ASP A 144 -58.07 -9.73 -5.98
CA ASP A 144 -59.15 -9.91 -6.94
C ASP A 144 -58.70 -9.48 -8.34
N SER A 145 -59.00 -10.36 -9.30
CA SER A 145 -58.83 -10.18 -10.75
C SER A 145 -59.73 -9.08 -11.34
#